data_AF-U1GN37-F1
#
_entry.id   AF-U1GN37-F1
#
_cell.length_a   1.000
_cell.length_b   1.000
_cell.length_c   1.000
_cell.angle_alpha   90.00
_cell.angle_beta   90.00
_cell.angle_gamma   90.00
#
_symmetry.space_group_name_H-M   'P 1'
#
loop_
_entity.id
_entity.type
_entity.pdbx_description
1 polymer ?
#
loop_
_entity_poly.entity_id
_entity_poly.type
_entity_poly.pdbx_seq_one_letter_code
_entity_poly.pdbx_strand_id
1 'polypeptide(L)'
;MSLPPKFNQCLRSPFTPFRPFLSRTYSHSPGVRAHERPVLRYAQLPSRSLIEVGPNADNARTFIHGLVTANTESLQYTSSSYYTAFLNAGGRVLDDVFIYPPPSNFEPGTGGLRGQDEPDQYMIEVDRERADALIRHLKKHKLRRKLSFRLLDQEEGPVYGIWADEPNIDPFTALKPTLEPLRSWKLDQRPNMGARCILRSKAEMEQFFGPPNASFEDYTIHRMMNGIAEGSAEIVPTSALPQESNLDLLGAIDFRKGCYLGQELTIRTHHTGVVRKRIVPVQLYDNASPKPATADAPEYISTAKFTLPPRQSAISKVSARKGRSTGRWLGGVGNIGLALCRLEIMANIRLTEETALYDPEEEFKVVWDEETETVQSKELKVKAFVPRWMRLGIAERLKSLKGHRT
;
A
#
# COMPACT_ATOMS: atom_id res chain seq x y z
N MET A 1 -38.13 28.75 91.21
CA MET A 1 -39.26 27.92 90.76
C MET A 1 -39.06 27.71 89.27
N SER A 2 -38.72 26.56 88.70
CA SER A 2 -38.82 25.14 89.08
C SER A 2 -37.61 24.33 88.58
N LEU A 3 -36.93 23.67 89.53
CA LEU A 3 -36.11 22.44 89.53
C LEU A 3 -35.12 22.09 88.37
N PRO A 4 -33.83 21.84 88.68
CA PRO A 4 -32.91 20.90 87.98
C PRO A 4 -32.86 19.56 88.78
N PRO A 5 -31.88 18.62 88.69
CA PRO A 5 -30.78 18.37 87.74
C PRO A 5 -30.64 16.86 87.32
N LYS A 6 -29.65 16.50 86.47
CA LYS A 6 -28.49 15.63 86.83
C LYS A 6 -27.86 14.90 85.63
N PHE A 7 -26.53 15.02 85.60
CA PHE A 7 -25.54 14.18 84.94
C PHE A 7 -25.69 12.68 85.25
N ASN A 8 -25.40 11.81 84.27
CA ASN A 8 -24.28 10.86 84.40
C ASN A 8 -23.93 10.13 83.08
N GLN A 9 -22.63 9.87 82.96
CA GLN A 9 -21.92 9.10 81.94
C GLN A 9 -22.26 7.60 81.97
N CYS A 10 -22.22 6.91 80.82
CA CYS A 10 -21.38 5.72 80.57
C CYS A 10 -21.76 4.94 79.27
N LEU A 11 -20.75 4.73 78.42
CA LEU A 11 -20.36 3.50 77.72
C LEU A 11 -21.45 2.50 77.24
N ARG A 12 -21.50 2.20 75.92
CA ARG A 12 -21.18 0.88 75.32
C ARG A 12 -21.66 0.69 73.86
N SER A 13 -20.82 -0.05 73.12
CA SER A 13 -21.04 -0.87 71.92
C SER A 13 -20.96 -0.21 70.53
N PRO A 14 -20.06 -0.69 69.64
CA PRO A 14 -20.19 -0.52 68.20
C PRO A 14 -21.04 -1.66 67.61
N PHE A 15 -21.97 -1.27 66.75
CA PHE A 15 -22.75 -2.15 65.88
C PHE A 15 -21.84 -2.92 64.91
N THR A 16 -22.04 -4.23 64.79
CA THR A 16 -21.76 -4.98 63.55
C THR A 16 -23.05 -5.09 62.74
N PRO A 17 -22.96 -5.07 61.40
CA PRO A 17 -23.59 -6.17 60.67
C PRO A 17 -22.77 -6.73 59.49
N PHE A 18 -22.84 -8.07 59.39
CA PHE A 18 -22.88 -8.91 58.18
C PHE A 18 -21.68 -8.99 57.22
N ARG A 19 -20.98 -10.13 57.31
CA ARG A 19 -20.14 -10.71 56.24
C ARG A 19 -21.02 -11.39 55.19
N PRO A 20 -20.84 -11.15 53.88
CA PRO A 20 -21.32 -12.06 52.86
C PRO A 20 -20.29 -13.16 52.57
N PHE A 21 -20.83 -14.29 52.12
CA PHE A 21 -20.18 -15.57 51.87
C PHE A 21 -18.95 -15.48 50.95
N LEU A 22 -17.86 -16.15 51.33
CA LEU A 22 -16.71 -16.41 50.48
C LEU A 22 -17.08 -17.47 49.44
N SER A 23 -17.50 -17.01 48.26
CA SER A 23 -17.47 -17.82 47.04
C SER A 23 -16.01 -18.02 46.61
N ARG A 24 -15.51 -19.26 46.69
CA ARG A 24 -14.26 -19.66 46.03
C ARG A 24 -14.50 -19.59 44.52
N THR A 25 -14.17 -18.45 43.92
CA THR A 25 -14.00 -18.36 42.47
C THR A 25 -12.64 -18.95 42.14
N TYR A 26 -12.64 -20.12 41.49
CA TYR A 26 -11.45 -20.62 40.81
C TYR A 26 -11.08 -19.62 39.72
N SER A 27 -10.05 -18.82 39.97
CA SER A 27 -9.34 -18.04 38.96
C SER A 27 -8.76 -19.02 37.94
N HIS A 28 -9.52 -19.34 36.90
CA HIS A 28 -8.94 -19.81 35.67
C HIS A 28 -8.30 -18.57 35.04
N SER A 29 -7.01 -18.35 35.33
CA SER A 29 -6.19 -17.51 34.47
C SER A 29 -6.33 -18.13 33.08
N PRO A 30 -6.90 -17.44 32.08
CA PRO A 30 -6.70 -17.87 30.71
C PRO A 30 -5.19 -17.83 30.55
N GLY A 31 -4.57 -18.99 30.28
CA GLY A 31 -3.16 -19.01 29.95
C GLY A 31 -2.97 -17.99 28.84
N VAL A 32 -2.30 -16.89 29.16
CA VAL A 32 -1.81 -15.96 28.15
C VAL A 32 -0.88 -16.84 27.33
N ARG A 33 -1.38 -17.36 26.20
CA ARG A 33 -0.47 -17.76 25.13
C ARG A 33 0.39 -16.54 24.94
N ALA A 34 1.68 -16.65 25.26
CA ALA A 34 2.63 -15.68 24.80
C ALA A 34 2.35 -15.56 23.29
N HIS A 35 1.77 -14.45 22.86
CA HIS A 35 1.67 -14.19 21.43
C HIS A 35 3.12 -14.16 20.97
N GLU A 36 3.56 -15.25 20.34
CA GLU A 36 4.84 -15.28 19.66
C GLU A 36 4.87 -14.04 18.78
N ARG A 37 5.93 -13.23 18.93
CA ARG A 37 6.02 -11.98 18.17
C ARG A 37 5.94 -12.36 16.68
N PRO A 38 5.17 -11.60 15.87
CA PRO A 38 5.04 -11.91 14.45
C PRO A 38 6.43 -11.94 13.83
N VAL A 39 6.69 -12.96 13.01
CA VAL A 39 7.96 -13.09 12.28
C VAL A 39 8.03 -11.95 11.27
N LEU A 40 8.98 -11.05 11.47
CA LEU A 40 9.20 -9.91 10.57
C LEU A 40 10.13 -10.30 9.44
N ARG A 41 9.70 -10.01 8.22
CA ARG A 41 10.53 -10.12 7.02
C ARG A 41 10.99 -8.74 6.61
N TYR A 42 12.21 -8.69 6.11
CA TYR A 42 12.72 -7.50 5.47
C TYR A 42 13.61 -7.85 4.28
N ALA A 43 13.46 -7.07 3.22
CA ALA A 43 14.18 -7.25 1.97
C ALA A 43 14.65 -5.89 1.44
N GLN A 44 15.84 -5.86 0.87
CA GLN A 44 16.28 -4.73 0.06
C GLN A 44 15.40 -4.63 -1.20
N LEU A 45 15.05 -3.42 -1.60
CA LEU A 45 14.22 -3.14 -2.77
C LEU A 45 15.10 -2.58 -3.91
N PRO A 46 15.79 -3.44 -4.68
CA PRO A 46 16.64 -3.00 -5.78
C PRO A 46 15.85 -2.42 -6.97
N SER A 47 14.53 -2.47 -6.97
CA SER A 47 13.72 -1.76 -7.97
C SER A 47 13.48 -0.29 -7.60
N ARG A 48 13.85 0.15 -6.40
CA ARG A 48 13.56 1.50 -5.89
C ARG A 48 14.83 2.32 -5.75
N SER A 49 14.70 3.64 -5.84
CA SER A 49 15.80 4.61 -5.66
C SER A 49 15.27 5.90 -5.07
N LEU A 50 16.15 6.64 -4.39
CA LEU A 50 15.81 7.87 -3.68
C LEU A 50 16.33 9.09 -4.45
N ILE A 51 15.48 10.11 -4.57
CA ILE A 51 15.85 11.42 -5.11
C ILE A 51 15.75 12.43 -3.98
N GLU A 52 16.85 13.11 -3.67
CA GLU A 52 16.85 14.24 -2.75
C GLU A 52 16.38 15.51 -3.45
N VAL A 53 15.55 16.29 -2.76
CA VAL A 53 14.99 17.56 -3.22
C VAL A 53 15.24 18.64 -2.18
N GLY A 54 16.13 19.58 -2.51
CA GLY A 54 16.63 20.58 -1.58
C GLY A 54 17.23 21.81 -2.27
N PRO A 55 17.95 22.68 -1.54
CA PRO A 55 18.25 22.63 -0.10
C PRO A 55 17.21 23.34 0.79
N ASN A 56 16.14 23.92 0.22
CA ASN A 56 15.11 24.63 1.00
C ASN A 56 13.84 23.78 1.08
N ALA A 57 13.58 23.22 2.26
CA ALA A 57 12.42 22.35 2.51
C ALA A 57 11.08 23.01 2.19
N ASP A 58 10.83 24.25 2.59
CA ASP A 58 9.54 24.91 2.33
C ASP A 58 9.28 25.13 0.84
N ASN A 59 10.33 25.52 0.09
CA ASN A 59 10.26 25.67 -1.35
C ASN A 59 10.07 24.31 -2.03
N ALA A 60 10.77 23.27 -1.57
CA ALA A 60 10.60 21.89 -2.04
C ALA A 60 9.19 21.38 -1.79
N ARG A 61 8.63 21.58 -0.58
CA ARG A 61 7.26 21.21 -0.21
C ARG A 61 6.25 21.81 -1.17
N THR A 62 6.29 23.14 -1.33
CA THR A 62 5.35 23.88 -2.18
C THR A 62 5.51 23.46 -3.65
N PHE A 63 6.74 23.18 -4.09
CA PHE A 63 7.02 22.70 -5.44
C PHE A 63 6.44 21.31 -5.70
N ILE A 64 6.72 20.36 -4.80
CA ILE A 64 6.22 18.98 -4.89
C ILE A 64 4.69 18.98 -4.77
N HIS A 65 4.12 19.83 -3.91
CA HIS A 65 2.66 19.95 -3.72
C HIS A 65 1.92 20.15 -5.02
N GLY A 66 2.40 21.03 -5.90
CA GLY A 66 1.75 21.33 -7.18
C GLY A 66 1.91 20.23 -8.25
N LEU A 67 2.75 19.22 -8.01
CA LEU A 67 3.09 18.19 -9.01
C LEU A 67 2.54 16.81 -8.67
N VAL A 68 2.16 16.56 -7.42
CA VAL A 68 1.70 15.24 -6.96
C VAL A 68 0.22 15.23 -6.61
N THR A 69 -0.38 14.05 -6.62
CA THR A 69 -1.82 13.85 -6.37
C THR A 69 -2.22 13.94 -4.90
N ALA A 70 -1.30 13.70 -3.97
CA ALA A 70 -1.56 13.78 -2.53
C ALA A 70 -1.34 15.18 -1.97
N ASN A 71 -1.97 15.49 -0.85
CA ASN A 71 -1.76 16.76 -0.16
C ASN A 71 -0.47 16.73 0.66
N THR A 72 0.53 17.47 0.18
CA THR A 72 1.81 17.56 0.85
C THR A 72 1.93 18.68 1.90
N GLU A 73 0.86 19.42 2.20
CA GLU A 73 0.89 20.44 3.25
C GLU A 73 0.76 19.83 4.64
N SER A 74 0.04 18.71 4.73
CA SER A 74 -0.02 17.90 5.95
C SER A 74 1.33 17.25 6.30
N LEU A 75 2.32 17.25 5.38
CA LEU A 75 3.67 16.70 5.61
C LEU A 75 4.44 17.39 6.74
N GLN A 76 4.08 18.62 7.11
CA GLN A 76 4.80 19.34 8.16
C GLN A 76 4.50 18.81 9.58
N TYR A 77 3.40 18.08 9.75
CA TYR A 77 2.89 17.69 11.07
C TYR A 77 2.98 16.19 11.35
N THR A 78 3.47 15.40 10.39
CA THR A 78 3.57 13.94 10.57
C THR A 78 4.95 13.44 10.17
N SER A 79 5.52 12.57 11.01
CA SER A 79 6.77 11.84 10.72
C SER A 79 6.57 10.69 9.73
N SER A 80 5.46 10.70 8.97
CA SER A 80 5.02 9.61 8.11
C SER A 80 5.39 9.82 6.64
N SER A 81 5.57 8.73 5.89
CA SER A 81 5.71 8.77 4.44
C SER A 81 4.36 8.74 3.76
N TYR A 82 4.28 9.29 2.55
CA TYR A 82 3.04 9.38 1.79
C TYR A 82 3.22 8.72 0.44
N TYR A 83 2.35 7.76 0.15
CA TYR A 83 2.25 7.18 -1.18
C TYR A 83 1.46 8.14 -2.08
N THR A 84 2.00 8.47 -3.26
CA THR A 84 1.37 9.40 -4.20
C THR A 84 1.86 9.14 -5.63
N ALA A 85 1.43 9.95 -6.60
CA ALA A 85 1.90 9.85 -7.96
C ALA A 85 2.14 11.21 -8.61
N PHE A 86 3.08 11.24 -9.55
CA PHE A 86 3.22 12.29 -10.55
C PHE A 86 2.36 11.96 -11.75
N LEU A 87 1.65 12.95 -12.29
CA LEU A 87 0.84 12.79 -13.50
C LEU A 87 1.40 13.62 -14.66
N ASN A 88 1.08 13.23 -15.88
CA ASN A 88 1.22 14.11 -17.02
C ASN A 88 0.05 15.11 -17.08
N ALA A 89 0.14 16.10 -17.98
CA ALA A 89 -0.93 17.10 -18.16
C ALA A 89 -2.29 16.48 -18.56
N GLY A 90 -2.28 15.29 -19.17
CA GLY A 90 -3.50 14.54 -19.52
C GLY A 90 -4.06 13.67 -18.39
N GLY A 91 -3.51 13.75 -17.18
CA GLY A 91 -3.96 12.98 -16.01
C GLY A 91 -3.61 11.48 -16.05
N ARG A 92 -2.58 11.09 -16.80
CA ARG A 92 -2.02 9.73 -16.77
C ARG A 92 -0.84 9.65 -15.81
N VAL A 93 -0.70 8.52 -15.13
CA VAL A 93 0.39 8.31 -14.18
C VAL A 93 1.73 8.33 -14.93
N LEU A 94 2.67 9.12 -14.43
CA LEU A 94 4.07 9.06 -14.84
C LEU A 94 4.80 8.08 -13.95
N ASP A 95 4.77 8.32 -12.64
CA ASP A 95 5.54 7.57 -11.65
C ASP A 95 4.77 7.51 -10.32
N ASP A 96 4.68 6.33 -9.71
CA ASP A 96 4.23 6.11 -8.34
C ASP A 96 5.40 6.28 -7.36
N VAL A 97 5.19 7.03 -6.30
CA VAL A 97 6.26 7.46 -5.40
C VAL A 97 5.86 7.42 -3.94
N PHE A 98 6.86 7.26 -3.08
CA PHE A 98 6.74 7.70 -1.69
C PHE A 98 7.47 9.03 -1.51
N ILE A 99 6.83 9.96 -0.79
CA ILE A 99 7.46 11.20 -0.35
C ILE A 99 7.78 11.09 1.13
N TYR A 100 9.02 11.40 1.47
CA TYR A 100 9.51 11.51 2.84
C TYR A 100 9.84 12.97 3.15
N PRO A 101 9.15 13.58 4.13
CA PRO A 101 9.53 14.90 4.61
C PRO A 101 10.89 14.87 5.31
N PRO A 102 11.60 16.01 5.37
CA PRO A 102 12.73 16.15 6.28
C PRO A 102 12.27 15.92 7.73
N PRO A 103 13.19 15.56 8.63
CA PRO A 103 12.90 15.43 10.05
C PRO A 103 12.32 16.73 10.61
N SER A 104 11.28 16.67 11.44
CA SER A 104 10.69 17.88 12.03
C SER A 104 11.50 18.36 13.24
N ASN A 105 11.57 19.68 13.45
CA ASN A 105 12.16 20.30 14.65
C ASN A 105 11.45 19.91 15.97
N PHE A 106 10.23 19.36 15.90
CA PHE A 106 9.45 18.91 17.06
C PHE A 106 9.80 17.48 17.50
N GLU A 107 10.60 16.76 16.71
CA GLU A 107 11.22 15.50 17.13
C GLU A 107 12.76 15.57 17.00
N PRO A 108 13.44 16.40 17.83
CA PRO A 108 14.90 16.49 17.85
C PRO A 108 15.52 15.11 18.08
N GLY A 109 16.41 14.69 17.17
CA GLY A 109 17.04 13.37 17.26
C GLY A 109 16.21 12.22 16.69
N THR A 110 15.13 12.48 15.95
CA THR A 110 14.77 11.56 14.86
C THR A 110 16.00 11.48 13.97
N GLY A 111 16.59 10.29 13.85
CA GLY A 111 17.74 10.04 13.00
C GLY A 111 17.34 10.30 11.55
N GLY A 112 17.34 11.57 11.16
CA GLY A 112 17.21 11.97 9.78
C GLY A 112 18.28 11.25 8.99
N LEU A 113 18.09 11.15 7.69
CA LEU A 113 19.10 10.59 6.80
C LEU A 113 20.38 11.46 6.71
N ARG A 114 20.59 12.39 7.65
CA ARG A 114 21.49 13.54 7.55
C ARG A 114 22.25 13.83 8.85
N GLY A 115 23.48 14.32 8.72
CA GLY A 115 24.22 14.93 9.83
C GLY A 115 23.56 16.22 10.32
N GLN A 116 23.89 16.68 11.53
CA GLN A 116 23.30 17.88 12.15
C GLN A 116 23.49 19.17 11.33
N ASP A 117 24.43 19.19 10.37
CA ASP A 117 24.82 20.38 9.61
C ASP A 117 24.23 20.43 8.18
N GLU A 118 23.44 19.45 7.76
CA GLU A 118 22.87 19.42 6.42
C GLU A 118 21.49 20.09 6.34
N PRO A 119 21.18 20.78 5.23
CA PRO A 119 19.88 21.44 5.08
C PRO A 119 18.73 20.42 5.02
N ASP A 120 17.55 20.84 5.47
CA ASP A 120 16.31 20.05 5.39
C ASP A 120 15.93 19.79 3.93
N GLN A 121 15.85 18.51 3.56
CA GLN A 121 15.49 18.09 2.20
C GLN A 121 14.39 17.03 2.21
N TYR A 122 13.55 17.08 1.18
CA TYR A 122 12.59 16.01 0.91
C TYR A 122 13.28 14.87 0.18
N MET A 123 12.78 13.65 0.39
CA MET A 123 13.21 12.50 -0.39
C MET A 123 12.03 11.88 -1.12
N ILE A 124 12.25 11.49 -2.36
CA ILE A 124 11.26 10.84 -3.22
C ILE A 124 11.77 9.43 -3.54
N GLU A 125 11.10 8.39 -3.04
CA GLU A 125 11.31 7.02 -3.52
C GLU A 125 10.53 6.82 -4.79
N VAL A 126 11.22 6.41 -5.85
CA VAL A 126 10.65 6.13 -7.17
C VAL A 126 11.22 4.81 -7.71
N ASP A 127 10.54 4.22 -8.69
CA ASP A 127 11.10 3.15 -9.51
C ASP A 127 12.46 3.59 -10.08
N ARG A 128 13.48 2.78 -9.89
CA ARG A 128 14.86 3.06 -10.32
C ARG A 128 14.93 3.33 -11.82
N GLU A 129 14.21 2.56 -12.63
CA GLU A 129 14.20 2.72 -14.09
C GLU A 129 13.58 4.06 -14.52
N ARG A 130 12.85 4.70 -13.61
CA ARG A 130 12.15 5.96 -13.82
C ARG A 130 12.82 7.17 -13.17
N ALA A 131 13.82 6.97 -12.31
CA ALA A 131 14.44 8.03 -11.53
C ALA A 131 14.94 9.20 -12.41
N ASP A 132 15.68 8.92 -13.47
CA ASP A 132 16.16 9.95 -14.40
C ASP A 132 15.03 10.67 -15.14
N ALA A 133 13.98 9.94 -15.52
CA ALA A 133 12.81 10.52 -16.18
C ALA A 133 12.06 11.47 -15.24
N LEU A 134 11.91 11.08 -13.97
CA LEU A 134 11.32 11.92 -12.94
C LEU A 134 12.20 13.15 -12.66
N ILE A 135 13.53 13.02 -12.57
CA ILE A 135 14.43 14.17 -12.42
C ILE A 135 14.28 15.15 -13.59
N ARG A 136 14.18 14.67 -14.84
CA ARG A 136 13.90 15.53 -16.00
C ARG A 136 12.54 16.23 -15.87
N HIS A 137 11.51 15.51 -15.42
CA HIS A 137 10.19 16.08 -15.16
C HIS A 137 10.25 17.18 -14.08
N LEU A 138 10.92 16.95 -12.96
CA LEU A 138 11.12 17.92 -11.89
C LEU A 138 11.90 19.14 -12.39
N LYS A 139 13.01 18.94 -13.12
CA LYS A 139 13.80 20.03 -13.73
C LYS A 139 12.98 20.88 -14.70
N LYS A 140 12.09 20.27 -15.49
CA LYS A 140 11.19 21.00 -16.40
C LYS A 140 10.23 21.94 -15.65
N HIS A 141 9.74 21.53 -14.49
CA HIS A 141 8.75 22.29 -13.72
C HIS A 141 9.34 23.22 -12.65
N LYS A 142 10.64 23.09 -12.31
CA LYS A 142 11.26 23.92 -11.27
C LYS A 142 11.27 25.42 -11.60
N LEU A 143 11.24 25.78 -12.88
CA LEU A 143 11.32 27.17 -13.37
C LEU A 143 12.49 27.91 -12.68
N ARG A 144 12.22 29.07 -12.07
CA ARG A 144 13.22 29.90 -11.37
C ARG A 144 13.45 29.48 -9.91
N ARG A 145 12.80 28.42 -9.42
CA ARG A 145 12.97 27.95 -8.04
C ARG A 145 14.40 27.46 -7.84
N LYS A 146 15.03 27.91 -6.75
CA LYS A 146 16.34 27.44 -6.30
C LYS A 146 16.21 26.04 -5.68
N LEU A 147 16.07 25.03 -6.54
CA LEU A 147 16.00 23.62 -6.17
C LEU A 147 17.03 22.80 -6.96
N SER A 148 17.65 21.86 -6.27
CA SER A 148 18.52 20.81 -6.79
C SER A 148 17.86 19.43 -6.60
N PHE A 149 18.24 18.50 -7.46
CA PHE A 149 17.77 17.12 -7.43
C PHE A 149 18.99 16.20 -7.51
N ARG A 150 19.19 15.34 -6.52
CA ARG A 150 20.30 14.38 -6.48
C ARG A 150 19.73 12.96 -6.40
N LEU A 151 20.14 12.13 -7.36
CA LEU A 151 19.82 10.70 -7.31
C LEU A 151 20.81 10.02 -6.38
N LEU A 152 20.31 9.24 -5.44
CA LEU A 152 21.11 8.40 -4.55
C LEU A 152 21.32 7.03 -5.18
N ASP A 153 22.54 6.50 -5.08
CA ASP A 153 22.80 5.11 -5.39
C ASP A 153 22.32 4.17 -4.26
N GLN A 154 22.53 2.87 -4.43
CA GLN A 154 22.09 1.86 -3.46
C GLN A 154 22.96 1.75 -2.22
N GLU A 155 24.17 2.28 -2.25
CA GLU A 155 25.05 2.28 -1.08
C GLU A 155 24.73 3.48 -0.19
N GLU A 156 24.40 4.63 -0.78
CA GLU A 156 24.01 5.87 -0.08
C GLU A 156 22.54 5.93 0.33
N GLY A 157 21.64 5.29 -0.43
CA GLY A 157 20.20 5.39 -0.21
C GLY A 157 19.46 4.07 -0.48
N PRO A 158 19.84 2.95 0.17
CA PRO A 158 19.10 1.71 0.02
C PRO A 158 17.70 1.84 0.62
N VAL A 159 16.73 1.25 -0.07
CA VAL A 159 15.33 1.19 0.39
C VAL A 159 15.04 -0.25 0.80
N TYR A 160 14.42 -0.43 1.97
CA TYR A 160 13.99 -1.73 2.45
C TYR A 160 12.48 -1.74 2.68
N GLY A 161 11.85 -2.86 2.34
CA GLY A 161 10.50 -3.19 2.78
C GLY A 161 10.56 -4.06 4.02
N ILE A 162 9.71 -3.79 5.01
CA ILE A 162 9.57 -4.58 6.24
C ILE A 162 8.09 -4.96 6.37
N TRP A 163 7.78 -6.24 6.51
CA TRP A 163 6.42 -6.73 6.63
C TRP A 163 6.34 -7.95 7.56
N ALA A 164 5.12 -8.34 7.91
CA ALA A 164 4.84 -9.56 8.66
C ALA A 164 4.15 -10.57 7.74
N ASP A 165 4.44 -11.86 7.91
CA ASP A 165 3.82 -12.95 7.13
C ASP A 165 2.36 -13.20 7.52
N GLU A 166 1.93 -12.76 8.72
CA GLU A 166 0.59 -13.04 9.21
C GLU A 166 -0.48 -12.13 8.58
N PRO A 167 -1.47 -12.70 7.88
CA PRO A 167 -2.60 -11.92 7.38
C PRO A 167 -3.47 -11.44 8.54
N ASN A 168 -3.89 -10.17 8.50
CA ASN A 168 -4.82 -9.50 9.43
C ASN A 168 -4.23 -8.97 10.74
N ILE A 169 -2.92 -9.00 10.96
CA ILE A 169 -2.34 -8.14 11.98
C ILE A 169 -2.12 -6.77 11.36
N ASP A 170 -2.60 -5.71 12.03
CA ASP A 170 -2.26 -4.34 11.66
C ASP A 170 -0.73 -4.24 11.64
N PRO A 171 -0.10 -4.08 10.46
CA PRO A 171 1.34 -4.08 10.36
C PRO A 171 1.93 -2.98 11.24
N PHE A 172 1.24 -1.85 11.40
CA PHE A 172 1.67 -0.81 12.31
C PHE A 172 1.73 -1.30 13.75
N THR A 173 0.65 -1.87 14.29
CA THR A 173 0.63 -2.41 15.67
C THR A 173 1.65 -3.52 15.90
N ALA A 174 1.83 -4.44 14.93
CA ALA A 174 2.83 -5.51 15.02
C ALA A 174 4.27 -4.99 14.97
N LEU A 175 4.53 -4.05 14.06
CA LEU A 175 5.87 -3.56 13.79
C LEU A 175 6.30 -2.49 14.79
N LYS A 176 5.36 -1.66 15.27
CA LYS A 176 5.66 -0.47 16.08
C LYS A 176 6.55 -0.76 17.28
N PRO A 177 6.33 -1.77 18.14
CA PRO A 177 7.22 -2.02 19.28
C PRO A 177 8.65 -2.42 18.86
N THR A 178 8.77 -3.13 17.75
CA THR A 178 10.07 -3.60 17.21
C THR A 178 10.79 -2.49 16.45
N LEU A 179 10.04 -1.63 15.78
CA LEU A 179 10.54 -0.56 14.94
C LEU A 179 10.66 0.79 15.66
N GLU A 180 9.95 1.05 16.77
CA GLU A 180 10.02 2.30 17.54
C GLU A 180 11.45 2.74 17.90
N PRO A 181 12.39 1.84 18.25
CA PRO A 181 13.79 2.23 18.45
C PRO A 181 14.48 2.72 17.17
N LEU A 182 14.03 2.24 16.01
CA LEU A 182 14.58 2.51 14.69
C LEU A 182 13.92 3.78 14.14
N ARG A 183 14.43 4.96 14.43
CA ARG A 183 13.74 6.22 14.09
C ARG A 183 13.63 6.52 12.57
N SER A 184 14.18 5.65 11.72
CA SER A 184 14.33 5.82 10.26
C SER A 184 13.34 4.99 9.41
N TRP A 185 12.40 4.24 10.02
CA TRP A 185 11.28 3.67 9.26
C TRP A 185 10.15 4.68 9.08
N LYS A 186 9.31 4.37 8.10
CA LYS A 186 8.12 5.12 7.70
C LYS A 186 7.04 4.12 7.34
N LEU A 187 5.83 4.33 7.84
CA LEU A 187 4.71 3.42 7.57
C LEU A 187 4.41 3.37 6.06
N ASP A 188 4.35 2.16 5.50
CA ASP A 188 3.77 1.96 4.18
C ASP A 188 2.25 1.97 4.34
N GLN A 189 1.62 3.05 3.89
CA GLN A 189 0.17 3.27 4.05
C GLN A 189 -0.66 2.31 3.20
N ARG A 190 -0.03 1.54 2.29
CA ARG A 190 -0.73 0.58 1.45
C ARG A 190 -1.13 -0.65 2.29
N PRO A 191 -2.33 -1.22 2.07
CA PRO A 191 -2.84 -2.31 2.88
C PRO A 191 -1.87 -3.49 3.00
N ASN A 192 -1.62 -3.91 4.24
CA ASN A 192 -0.76 -5.04 4.61
C ASN A 192 0.72 -4.92 4.16
N MET A 193 1.20 -3.74 3.76
CA MET A 193 2.57 -3.58 3.25
C MET A 193 3.63 -3.31 4.31
N GLY A 194 3.24 -3.11 5.57
CA GLY A 194 4.18 -2.90 6.66
C GLY A 194 4.83 -1.53 6.63
N ALA A 195 6.16 -1.50 6.60
CA ALA A 195 6.93 -0.27 6.65
C ALA A 195 7.98 -0.21 5.54
N ARG A 196 8.37 1.02 5.23
CA ARG A 196 9.59 1.36 4.50
C ARG A 196 10.67 1.72 5.49
N CYS A 197 11.89 1.23 5.27
CA CYS A 197 13.06 1.74 5.95
C CYS A 197 13.98 2.40 4.93
N ILE A 198 14.29 3.66 5.20
CA ILE A 198 15.23 4.46 4.43
C ILE A 198 16.40 4.75 5.38
N LEU A 199 17.61 4.33 5.03
CA LEU A 199 18.83 4.51 5.83
C LEU A 199 19.92 5.21 5.03
N ARG A 200 20.93 5.77 5.73
CA ARG A 200 22.00 6.58 5.12
C ARG A 200 23.06 5.74 4.42
N SER A 201 23.15 4.48 4.82
CA SER A 201 24.01 3.53 4.14
C SER A 201 23.53 2.11 4.35
N LYS A 202 23.97 1.23 3.45
CA LYS A 202 23.80 -0.21 3.60
C LYS A 202 24.42 -0.73 4.91
N ALA A 203 25.57 -0.18 5.31
CA ALA A 203 26.27 -0.57 6.53
C ALA A 203 25.45 -0.29 7.80
N GLU A 204 24.76 0.86 7.86
CA GLU A 204 23.84 1.16 8.97
C GLU A 204 22.72 0.11 9.05
N MET A 205 22.18 -0.30 7.90
CA MET A 205 21.15 -1.33 7.85
C MET A 205 21.65 -2.64 8.46
N GLU A 206 22.76 -3.15 7.95
CA GLU A 206 23.35 -4.42 8.41
C GLU A 206 23.69 -4.38 9.91
N GLN A 207 24.08 -3.23 10.45
CA GLN A 207 24.30 -3.05 11.88
C GLN A 207 23.00 -3.14 12.69
N PHE A 208 21.88 -2.62 12.18
CA PHE A 208 20.62 -2.55 12.90
C PHE A 208 19.77 -3.82 12.79
N PHE A 209 19.58 -4.37 11.59
CA PHE A 209 18.74 -5.56 11.39
C PHE A 209 19.52 -6.82 10.99
N GLY A 210 20.80 -6.69 10.63
CA GLY A 210 21.56 -7.77 10.02
C GLY A 210 21.33 -7.89 8.50
N PRO A 211 21.78 -9.00 7.88
CA PRO A 211 21.55 -9.25 6.46
C PRO A 211 20.07 -9.61 6.19
N PRO A 212 19.47 -9.11 5.08
CA PRO A 212 18.10 -9.43 4.66
C PRO A 212 17.68 -10.87 4.91
N ASN A 213 16.61 -11.05 5.68
CA ASN A 213 16.03 -12.36 5.96
C ASN A 213 14.94 -12.76 4.94
N ALA A 214 14.70 -11.91 3.94
CA ALA A 214 13.82 -12.15 2.81
C ALA A 214 14.43 -11.59 1.51
N SER A 215 14.06 -12.17 0.39
CA SER A 215 14.48 -11.73 -0.94
C SER A 215 13.58 -10.62 -1.51
N PHE A 216 14.04 -9.97 -2.58
CA PHE A 216 13.18 -9.05 -3.34
C PHE A 216 12.00 -9.76 -4.01
N GLU A 217 12.16 -11.04 -4.36
CA GLU A 217 11.07 -11.87 -4.91
C GLU A 217 10.00 -12.14 -3.84
N ASP A 218 10.39 -12.45 -2.59
CA ASP A 218 9.44 -12.60 -1.47
C ASP A 218 8.62 -11.32 -1.26
N TYR A 219 9.26 -10.15 -1.32
CA TYR A 219 8.57 -8.86 -1.24
C TYR A 219 7.59 -8.67 -2.41
N THR A 220 7.99 -9.07 -3.63
CA THR A 220 7.16 -8.99 -4.83
C THR A 220 5.95 -9.90 -4.72
N ILE A 221 6.13 -11.14 -4.25
CA ILE A 221 5.05 -12.08 -3.96
C ILE A 221 4.08 -11.48 -2.94
N HIS A 222 4.60 -10.96 -1.82
CA HIS A 222 3.78 -10.32 -0.78
C HIS A 222 2.92 -9.17 -1.32
N ARG A 223 3.49 -8.25 -2.12
CA ARG A 223 2.74 -7.17 -2.79
C ARG A 223 1.66 -7.72 -3.72
N MET A 224 2.03 -8.68 -4.57
CA MET A 224 1.12 -9.24 -5.58
C MET A 224 -0.05 -9.96 -4.91
N MET A 225 0.18 -10.73 -3.85
CA MET A 225 -0.88 -11.38 -3.06
C MET A 225 -1.84 -10.35 -2.45
N ASN A 226 -1.35 -9.18 -2.05
CA ASN A 226 -2.16 -8.07 -1.52
C ASN A 226 -2.79 -7.18 -2.61
N GLY A 227 -2.51 -7.42 -3.89
CA GLY A 227 -3.06 -6.63 -4.99
C GLY A 227 -2.45 -5.23 -5.12
N ILE A 228 -1.23 -5.04 -4.65
CA ILE A 228 -0.54 -3.74 -4.64
C ILE A 228 0.38 -3.62 -5.84
N ALA A 229 0.04 -2.75 -6.79
CA ALA A 229 0.91 -2.43 -7.92
C ALA A 229 2.03 -1.47 -7.50
N GLU A 230 3.23 -1.62 -8.07
CA GLU A 230 4.39 -0.78 -7.81
C GLU A 230 5.30 -0.69 -9.04
N GLY A 231 5.73 0.53 -9.36
CA GLY A 231 6.67 0.81 -10.44
C GLY A 231 6.08 0.73 -11.85
N SER A 232 6.91 1.10 -12.82
CA SER A 232 6.54 1.30 -14.22
C SER A 232 6.19 0.02 -14.99
N ALA A 233 6.63 -1.11 -14.47
CA ALA A 233 6.26 -2.45 -14.94
C ALA A 233 4.75 -2.71 -14.83
N GLU A 234 4.17 -2.32 -13.71
CA GLU A 234 2.80 -2.64 -13.31
C GLU A 234 1.88 -1.43 -13.50
N ILE A 235 2.40 -0.21 -13.29
CA ILE A 235 1.73 1.07 -13.51
C ILE A 235 2.36 1.74 -14.73
N VAL A 236 1.88 1.35 -15.92
CA VAL A 236 2.48 1.75 -17.21
C VAL A 236 2.51 3.29 -17.37
N PRO A 237 3.71 3.92 -17.42
CA PRO A 237 3.82 5.37 -17.53
C PRO A 237 3.11 5.91 -18.75
N THR A 238 2.49 7.08 -18.61
CA THR A 238 1.74 7.80 -19.66
C THR A 238 0.47 7.11 -20.18
N SER A 239 0.24 5.84 -19.84
CA SER A 239 -0.94 5.07 -20.25
C SER A 239 -1.88 4.78 -19.09
N ALA A 240 -1.35 4.50 -17.90
CA ALA A 240 -2.13 4.12 -16.73
C ALA A 240 -2.97 5.29 -16.20
N LEU A 241 -4.21 4.99 -15.81
CA LEU A 241 -5.07 5.93 -15.09
C LEU A 241 -4.89 5.76 -13.57
N PRO A 242 -4.89 6.86 -12.78
CA PRO A 242 -4.71 6.79 -11.34
C PRO A 242 -5.72 5.86 -10.65
N GLN A 243 -7.00 6.00 -10.98
CA GLN A 243 -8.05 5.17 -10.37
C GLN A 243 -8.04 3.73 -10.88
N GLU A 244 -7.68 3.47 -12.14
CA GLU A 244 -7.49 2.09 -12.61
C GLU A 244 -6.32 1.40 -11.88
N SER A 245 -5.35 2.19 -11.41
CA SER A 245 -4.19 1.74 -10.62
C SER A 245 -4.44 1.76 -9.10
N ASN A 246 -5.69 1.96 -8.68
CA ASN A 246 -6.14 2.01 -7.28
C ASN A 246 -5.55 3.15 -6.43
N LEU A 247 -4.96 4.19 -7.02
CA LEU A 247 -4.38 5.29 -6.26
C LEU A 247 -5.42 6.05 -5.43
N ASP A 248 -6.69 6.06 -5.87
CA ASP A 248 -7.81 6.60 -5.10
C ASP A 248 -8.13 5.78 -3.85
N LEU A 249 -8.04 4.44 -3.94
CA LEU A 249 -8.32 3.53 -2.83
C LEU A 249 -7.14 3.40 -1.85
N LEU A 250 -5.92 3.68 -2.33
CA LEU A 250 -4.69 3.63 -1.54
C LEU A 250 -4.38 4.96 -0.83
N GLY A 251 -5.30 5.94 -0.86
CA GLY A 251 -5.10 7.25 -0.24
C GLY A 251 -4.05 8.12 -0.96
N ALA A 252 -3.63 7.74 -2.16
CA ALA A 252 -2.58 8.43 -2.92
C ALA A 252 -3.07 9.69 -3.65
N ILE A 253 -4.37 9.96 -3.63
CA ILE A 253 -5.00 11.13 -4.23
C ILE A 253 -5.82 11.86 -3.16
N ASP A 254 -5.53 13.14 -2.94
CA ASP A 254 -6.43 14.00 -2.19
C ASP A 254 -7.36 14.72 -3.18
N PHE A 255 -8.66 14.50 -3.07
CA PHE A 255 -9.66 15.17 -3.92
C PHE A 255 -10.04 16.57 -3.41
N ARG A 256 -9.57 16.95 -2.21
CA ARG A 256 -9.87 18.24 -1.56
C ARG A 256 -8.69 19.21 -1.58
N LYS A 257 -7.52 18.80 -2.08
CA LYS A 257 -6.35 19.69 -2.17
C LYS A 257 -6.50 20.71 -3.31
N GLY A 258 -5.61 21.71 -3.29
CA GLY A 258 -5.49 22.68 -4.36
C GLY A 258 -4.98 22.10 -5.69
N CYS A 259 -4.80 22.98 -6.68
CA CYS A 259 -4.47 22.59 -8.04
C CYS A 259 -3.15 21.81 -8.14
N TYR A 260 -3.18 20.69 -8.87
CA TYR A 260 -1.98 19.93 -9.24
C TYR A 260 -1.99 19.52 -10.72
N LEU A 261 -0.81 19.19 -11.25
CA LEU A 261 -0.65 18.80 -12.66
C LEU A 261 -1.50 17.56 -13.00
N GLY A 262 -2.34 17.67 -14.03
CA GLY A 262 -3.15 16.56 -14.52
C GLY A 262 -4.43 16.27 -13.71
N GLN A 263 -4.85 17.17 -12.80
CA GLN A 263 -6.02 16.91 -11.95
C GLN A 263 -7.34 16.77 -12.72
N GLU A 264 -7.49 17.46 -13.86
CA GLU A 264 -8.76 17.62 -14.58
C GLU A 264 -9.45 16.27 -14.82
N LEU A 265 -8.69 15.32 -15.39
CA LEU A 265 -9.21 13.99 -15.67
C LEU A 265 -9.42 13.17 -14.40
N THR A 266 -8.52 13.30 -13.42
CA THR A 266 -8.62 12.58 -12.15
C THR A 266 -9.89 12.97 -11.41
N ILE A 267 -10.16 14.28 -11.29
CA ILE A 267 -11.38 14.82 -10.67
C ILE A 267 -12.62 14.47 -11.49
N ARG A 268 -12.57 14.62 -12.82
CA ARG A 268 -13.69 14.21 -13.69
C ARG A 268 -14.03 12.74 -13.49
N THR A 269 -13.03 11.85 -13.50
CA THR A 269 -13.23 10.40 -13.31
C THR A 269 -13.82 10.12 -11.94
N HIS A 270 -13.37 10.84 -10.90
CA HIS A 270 -13.95 10.78 -9.57
C HIS A 270 -15.45 11.13 -9.61
N HIS A 271 -15.86 12.28 -10.15
CA HIS A 271 -17.27 12.71 -10.09
C HIS A 271 -18.21 12.04 -11.11
N THR A 272 -17.71 11.63 -12.27
CA THR A 272 -18.57 11.20 -13.39
C THR A 272 -19.08 9.76 -13.28
N GLY A 273 -18.47 8.89 -12.48
CA GLY A 273 -19.04 7.57 -12.27
C GLY A 273 -18.11 6.50 -11.75
N VAL A 274 -18.49 5.26 -12.01
CA VAL A 274 -17.88 4.08 -11.40
C VAL A 274 -16.68 3.60 -12.21
N VAL A 275 -15.57 3.39 -11.53
CA VAL A 275 -14.33 2.85 -12.11
C VAL A 275 -14.49 1.35 -12.34
N ARG A 276 -14.72 0.96 -13.60
CA ARG A 276 -15.03 -0.44 -13.96
C ARG A 276 -13.80 -1.34 -14.16
N LYS A 277 -12.62 -0.75 -14.38
CA LYS A 277 -11.36 -1.48 -14.51
C LYS A 277 -10.42 -1.14 -13.38
N ARG A 278 -9.82 -2.14 -12.76
CA ARG A 278 -8.81 -1.95 -11.71
C ARG A 278 -7.72 -3.00 -11.83
N ILE A 279 -6.51 -2.64 -11.42
CA ILE A 279 -5.43 -3.60 -11.20
C ILE A 279 -5.82 -4.48 -10.02
N VAL A 280 -5.80 -5.79 -10.22
CA VAL A 280 -6.16 -6.78 -9.21
C VAL A 280 -5.17 -7.95 -9.22
N PRO A 281 -5.03 -8.65 -8.09
CA PRO A 281 -4.29 -9.90 -8.06
C PRO A 281 -4.99 -10.97 -8.89
N VAL A 282 -4.18 -11.78 -9.57
CA VAL A 282 -4.63 -12.92 -10.35
C VAL A 282 -3.80 -14.16 -10.08
N GLN A 283 -4.40 -15.33 -10.28
CA GLN A 283 -3.72 -16.62 -10.26
C GLN A 283 -3.79 -17.27 -11.63
N LEU A 284 -2.66 -17.75 -12.11
CA LEU A 284 -2.51 -18.55 -13.31
C LEU A 284 -2.70 -20.04 -12.97
N TYR A 285 -3.35 -20.75 -13.86
CA TYR A 285 -3.53 -22.20 -13.79
C TYR A 285 -3.65 -22.77 -15.20
N ASP A 286 -3.37 -24.05 -15.35
CA ASP A 286 -3.53 -24.79 -16.60
C ASP A 286 -4.72 -25.76 -16.51
N ASN A 287 -4.93 -26.56 -17.55
CA ASN A 287 -6.00 -27.56 -17.56
C ASN A 287 -5.70 -28.78 -16.68
N ALA A 288 -4.45 -28.97 -16.26
CA ALA A 288 -4.06 -30.07 -15.38
C ALA A 288 -4.28 -29.72 -13.90
N SER A 289 -4.34 -28.42 -13.58
CA SER A 289 -4.54 -27.89 -12.24
C SER A 289 -6.02 -27.59 -11.99
N PRO A 290 -6.53 -27.79 -10.76
CA PRO A 290 -7.90 -27.41 -10.43
C PRO A 290 -8.08 -25.88 -10.57
N LYS A 291 -9.26 -25.46 -11.04
CA LYS A 291 -9.65 -24.05 -11.04
C LYS A 291 -9.54 -23.51 -9.61
N PRO A 292 -8.80 -22.40 -9.37
CA PRO A 292 -8.64 -21.88 -8.02
C PRO A 292 -9.99 -21.53 -7.39
N ALA A 293 -10.14 -21.75 -6.09
CA ALA A 293 -11.38 -21.48 -5.37
C ALA A 293 -11.76 -19.99 -5.41
N THR A 294 -13.04 -19.68 -5.19
CA THR A 294 -13.46 -18.29 -5.05
C THR A 294 -13.11 -17.81 -3.65
N ALA A 295 -12.11 -16.93 -3.56
CA ALA A 295 -11.59 -16.37 -2.32
C ALA A 295 -11.31 -14.86 -2.50
N ASP A 296 -10.80 -14.22 -1.45
CA ASP A 296 -10.40 -12.80 -1.48
C ASP A 296 -8.95 -12.59 -1.94
N ALA A 297 -8.13 -13.65 -2.01
CA ALA A 297 -6.74 -13.62 -2.45
C ALA A 297 -6.38 -14.86 -3.28
N PRO A 298 -5.41 -14.76 -4.20
CA PRO A 298 -4.83 -15.92 -4.88
C PRO A 298 -4.04 -16.79 -3.89
N GLU A 299 -3.63 -17.97 -4.34
CA GLU A 299 -2.69 -18.86 -3.63
C GLU A 299 -1.38 -18.95 -4.40
N TYR A 300 -0.26 -18.64 -3.73
CA TYR A 300 1.07 -18.81 -4.31
C TYR A 300 1.55 -20.26 -4.15
N ILE A 301 1.91 -20.88 -5.27
CA ILE A 301 2.40 -22.26 -5.34
C ILE A 301 3.86 -22.21 -5.80
N SER A 302 4.80 -22.33 -4.86
CA SER A 302 6.23 -22.22 -5.12
C SER A 302 6.79 -23.28 -6.08
N THR A 303 6.09 -24.41 -6.22
CA THR A 303 6.47 -25.50 -7.12
C THR A 303 5.90 -25.36 -8.53
N ALA A 304 5.01 -24.39 -8.77
CA ALA A 304 4.41 -24.17 -10.08
C ALA A 304 5.45 -23.60 -11.06
N LYS A 305 5.65 -24.29 -12.19
CA LYS A 305 6.61 -23.92 -13.23
C LYS A 305 5.90 -23.47 -14.50
N PHE A 306 5.35 -22.26 -14.47
CA PHE A 306 4.73 -21.66 -15.65
C PHE A 306 5.71 -20.76 -16.40
N THR A 307 5.66 -20.80 -17.73
CA THR A 307 6.19 -19.70 -18.53
C THR A 307 5.22 -18.53 -18.41
N LEU A 308 5.69 -17.39 -17.92
CA LEU A 308 4.81 -16.23 -17.71
C LEU A 308 4.49 -15.53 -19.03
N PRO A 309 3.26 -15.03 -19.21
CA PRO A 309 2.93 -14.22 -20.38
C PRO A 309 3.75 -12.94 -20.43
N PRO A 310 4.10 -12.43 -21.63
CA PRO A 310 4.66 -11.09 -21.79
C PRO A 310 3.74 -10.04 -21.18
N ARG A 311 4.34 -8.99 -20.61
CA ARG A 311 3.56 -7.86 -20.06
C ARG A 311 2.63 -7.28 -21.13
N GLN A 312 1.48 -6.78 -20.71
CA GLN A 312 0.42 -6.24 -21.55
C GLN A 312 -0.35 -7.26 -22.41
N SER A 313 -0.07 -8.57 -22.27
CA SER A 313 -0.83 -9.63 -22.95
C SER A 313 -2.33 -9.54 -22.62
N ALA A 314 -3.16 -9.70 -23.65
CA ALA A 314 -4.60 -9.56 -23.53
C ALA A 314 -5.22 -10.78 -22.82
N ILE A 315 -6.07 -10.51 -21.83
CA ILE A 315 -6.90 -11.51 -21.17
C ILE A 315 -8.30 -11.46 -21.81
N SER A 316 -8.86 -12.62 -22.12
CA SER A 316 -10.20 -12.78 -22.71
C SER A 316 -10.94 -13.95 -22.09
N LYS A 317 -12.28 -13.98 -22.25
CA LYS A 317 -13.06 -15.17 -21.86
C LYS A 317 -12.64 -16.36 -22.70
N VAL A 318 -12.60 -17.55 -22.11
CA VAL A 318 -12.36 -18.80 -22.85
C VAL A 318 -13.45 -19.01 -23.90
N SER A 319 -14.70 -18.65 -23.58
CA SER A 319 -15.86 -18.72 -24.47
C SER A 319 -15.91 -17.63 -25.55
N ALA A 320 -15.09 -16.57 -25.44
CA ALA A 320 -15.23 -15.41 -26.33
C ALA A 320 -14.76 -15.71 -27.75
N ARG A 321 -15.50 -15.15 -28.72
CA ARG A 321 -15.01 -14.97 -30.09
C ARG A 321 -13.78 -14.05 -30.07
N LYS A 322 -12.79 -14.35 -30.91
CA LYS A 322 -11.49 -13.68 -31.00
C LYS A 322 -11.63 -12.15 -30.97
N GLY A 323 -10.91 -11.47 -30.07
CA GLY A 323 -10.76 -9.99 -30.07
C GLY A 323 -11.41 -9.21 -28.93
N ARG A 324 -12.25 -9.80 -28.06
CA ARG A 324 -12.87 -9.08 -26.93
C ARG A 324 -12.10 -9.24 -25.63
N SER A 325 -11.10 -8.38 -25.39
CA SER A 325 -10.32 -8.37 -24.16
C SER A 325 -11.14 -7.87 -22.94
N THR A 326 -11.09 -8.67 -21.86
CA THR A 326 -11.67 -8.38 -20.55
C THR A 326 -10.63 -7.85 -19.55
N GLY A 327 -9.34 -8.04 -19.83
CA GLY A 327 -8.26 -7.48 -19.05
C GLY A 327 -6.90 -7.53 -19.76
N ARG A 328 -5.86 -7.09 -19.06
CA ARG A 328 -4.46 -7.14 -19.51
C ARG A 328 -3.57 -7.64 -18.38
N TRP A 329 -2.71 -8.61 -18.69
CA TRP A 329 -1.66 -9.08 -17.79
C TRP A 329 -0.59 -8.00 -17.62
N LEU A 330 -0.11 -7.77 -16.39
CA LEU A 330 0.89 -6.73 -16.10
C LEU A 330 2.24 -7.35 -15.72
N GLY A 331 2.24 -8.47 -15.01
CA GLY A 331 3.44 -9.16 -14.55
C GLY A 331 3.11 -10.11 -13.39
N GLY A 332 4.04 -11.00 -13.05
CA GLY A 332 3.83 -12.02 -12.04
C GLY A 332 5.09 -12.72 -11.58
N VAL A 333 4.94 -13.59 -10.59
CA VAL A 333 5.97 -14.49 -10.05
C VAL A 333 5.32 -15.86 -9.87
N GLY A 334 5.95 -16.92 -10.37
CA GLY A 334 5.39 -18.27 -10.34
C GLY A 334 3.99 -18.34 -10.95
N ASN A 335 2.98 -18.70 -10.15
CA ASN A 335 1.58 -18.79 -10.57
C ASN A 335 0.72 -17.57 -10.21
N ILE A 336 1.27 -16.49 -9.68
CA ILE A 336 0.50 -15.30 -9.31
C ILE A 336 0.97 -14.07 -10.08
N GLY A 337 0.14 -13.03 -10.09
CA GLY A 337 0.55 -11.74 -10.63
C GLY A 337 -0.52 -10.67 -10.49
N LEU A 338 -0.34 -9.60 -11.24
CA LEU A 338 -1.30 -8.50 -11.34
C LEU A 338 -1.84 -8.38 -12.76
N ALA A 339 -3.12 -8.03 -12.87
CA ALA A 339 -3.74 -7.73 -14.14
C ALA A 339 -4.72 -6.55 -14.01
N LEU A 340 -4.80 -5.73 -15.05
CA LEU A 340 -5.86 -4.75 -15.20
C LEU A 340 -7.14 -5.46 -15.68
N CYS A 341 -8.14 -5.59 -14.81
CA CYS A 341 -9.33 -6.41 -15.09
C CYS A 341 -10.60 -5.56 -15.10
N ARG A 342 -11.54 -5.88 -16.01
CA ARG A 342 -12.92 -5.40 -15.92
C ARG A 342 -13.63 -6.13 -14.77
N LEU A 343 -13.83 -5.43 -13.67
CA LEU A 343 -14.22 -6.04 -12.40
C LEU A 343 -15.57 -6.76 -12.46
N GLU A 344 -16.62 -6.14 -12.99
CA GLU A 344 -17.96 -6.76 -13.07
C GLU A 344 -18.02 -8.00 -13.97
N ILE A 345 -17.01 -8.21 -14.82
CA ILE A 345 -16.93 -9.38 -15.70
C ILE A 345 -16.05 -10.46 -15.07
N MET A 346 -14.90 -10.08 -14.51
CA MET A 346 -13.86 -11.04 -14.07
C MET A 346 -13.91 -11.39 -12.59
N ALA A 347 -14.67 -10.64 -11.78
CA ALA A 347 -14.73 -10.84 -10.35
C ALA A 347 -16.15 -10.68 -9.80
N ASN A 348 -16.45 -11.38 -8.70
CA ASN A 348 -17.72 -11.28 -8.00
C ASN A 348 -17.81 -9.94 -7.23
N ILE A 349 -18.05 -8.85 -7.94
CA ILE A 349 -18.27 -7.51 -7.38
C ILE A 349 -19.32 -6.76 -8.20
N ARG A 350 -20.25 -6.10 -7.50
CA ARG A 350 -21.25 -5.25 -8.14
C ARG A 350 -20.82 -3.80 -8.03
N LEU A 351 -20.66 -3.15 -9.18
CA LEU A 351 -20.30 -1.74 -9.27
C LEU A 351 -21.52 -0.87 -9.60
N THR A 352 -22.48 -1.43 -10.32
CA THR A 352 -23.72 -0.78 -10.73
C THR A 352 -24.95 -1.61 -10.34
N GLU A 353 -26.14 -1.02 -10.42
CA GLU A 353 -27.42 -1.70 -10.18
C GLU A 353 -27.92 -2.51 -11.40
N GLU A 354 -27.14 -2.50 -12.50
CA GLU A 354 -27.40 -3.28 -13.71
C GLU A 354 -27.31 -4.80 -13.45
N THR A 355 -27.81 -5.60 -14.39
CA THR A 355 -27.75 -7.07 -14.33
C THR A 355 -26.32 -7.56 -14.07
N ALA A 356 -26.17 -8.56 -13.18
CA ALA A 356 -24.88 -9.14 -12.85
C ALA A 356 -24.19 -9.67 -14.13
N LEU A 357 -23.04 -9.10 -14.47
CA LEU A 357 -22.21 -9.49 -15.61
C LEU A 357 -21.23 -10.63 -15.28
N TYR A 358 -21.10 -10.96 -13.99
CA TYR A 358 -20.21 -11.99 -13.47
C TYR A 358 -20.90 -13.35 -13.46
N ASP A 359 -20.22 -14.36 -14.01
CA ASP A 359 -20.62 -15.76 -13.99
C ASP A 359 -19.47 -16.56 -13.35
N PRO A 360 -19.70 -17.28 -12.22
CA PRO A 360 -18.66 -18.05 -11.56
C PRO A 360 -18.11 -19.21 -12.41
N GLU A 361 -18.87 -19.72 -13.37
CA GLU A 361 -18.44 -20.81 -14.26
C GLU A 361 -17.57 -20.30 -15.41
N GLU A 362 -17.67 -19.02 -15.76
CA GLU A 362 -16.85 -18.40 -16.79
C GLU A 362 -15.36 -18.48 -16.43
N GLU A 363 -14.54 -18.83 -17.42
CA GLU A 363 -13.09 -18.87 -17.32
C GLU A 363 -12.46 -17.83 -18.23
N PHE A 364 -11.29 -17.34 -17.83
CA PHE A 364 -10.51 -16.39 -18.60
C PHE A 364 -9.16 -16.99 -18.94
N LYS A 365 -8.60 -16.56 -20.06
CA LYS A 365 -7.30 -17.00 -20.54
C LYS A 365 -6.46 -15.87 -21.09
N VAL A 366 -5.16 -16.06 -21.01
CA VAL A 366 -4.13 -15.26 -21.67
C VAL A 366 -3.43 -16.17 -22.67
N VAL A 367 -3.28 -15.69 -23.90
CA VAL A 367 -2.63 -16.39 -25.01
C VAL A 367 -1.53 -15.48 -25.53
N TRP A 368 -0.34 -16.05 -25.74
CA TRP A 368 0.81 -15.34 -26.31
C TRP A 368 1.66 -16.30 -27.12
N ASP A 369 2.44 -15.74 -28.03
CA ASP A 369 3.37 -16.51 -28.84
C ASP A 369 4.76 -16.46 -28.20
N GLU A 370 5.44 -17.60 -28.18
CA GLU A 370 6.83 -17.69 -27.75
C GLU A 370 7.72 -17.87 -28.99
N GLU A 371 8.64 -16.93 -29.18
CA GLU A 371 9.62 -16.97 -30.27
C GLU A 371 10.75 -17.93 -29.88
N THR A 372 10.60 -19.19 -30.28
CA THR A 372 11.70 -20.16 -30.38
C THR A 372 11.95 -20.47 -31.87
N GLU A 373 12.79 -21.46 -32.21
CA GLU A 373 13.03 -21.89 -33.61
C GLU A 373 11.74 -22.17 -34.40
N THR A 374 10.64 -22.46 -33.69
CA THR A 374 9.27 -22.46 -34.23
C THR A 374 8.34 -21.62 -33.35
N VAL A 375 7.44 -20.83 -33.95
CA VAL A 375 6.43 -20.07 -33.18
C VAL A 375 5.44 -21.03 -32.53
N GLN A 376 5.48 -21.12 -31.19
CA GLN A 376 4.53 -21.91 -30.40
C GLN A 376 3.60 -20.98 -29.63
N SER A 377 2.29 -21.17 -29.80
CA SER A 377 1.28 -20.41 -29.06
C SER A 377 1.07 -21.05 -27.69
N LYS A 378 1.33 -20.29 -26.63
CA LYS A 378 1.12 -20.68 -25.23
C LYS A 378 -0.19 -20.10 -24.71
N GLU A 379 -0.83 -20.85 -23.81
CA GLU A 379 -2.07 -20.45 -23.16
C GLU A 379 -2.03 -20.81 -21.68
N LEU A 380 -2.48 -19.87 -20.83
CA LEU A 380 -2.77 -20.11 -19.43
C LEU A 380 -4.15 -19.56 -19.09
N LYS A 381 -4.85 -20.25 -18.19
CA LYS A 381 -6.07 -19.72 -17.60
C LYS A 381 -5.73 -18.77 -16.47
N VAL A 382 -6.61 -17.81 -16.23
CA VAL A 382 -6.43 -16.71 -15.27
C VAL A 382 -7.68 -16.57 -14.43
N LYS A 383 -7.52 -16.52 -13.10
CA LYS A 383 -8.59 -16.16 -12.17
C LYS A 383 -8.23 -14.86 -11.46
N ALA A 384 -9.16 -13.90 -11.41
CA ALA A 384 -8.98 -12.63 -10.72
C ALA A 384 -9.60 -12.64 -9.32
N PHE A 385 -8.94 -11.94 -8.40
CA PHE A 385 -9.32 -11.85 -6.99
C PHE A 385 -9.45 -10.38 -6.61
N VAL A 386 -10.41 -10.04 -5.75
CA VAL A 386 -10.59 -8.66 -5.27
C VAL A 386 -10.33 -8.66 -3.77
N PRO A 387 -9.17 -8.14 -3.33
CA PRO A 387 -8.83 -8.08 -1.91
C PRO A 387 -9.89 -7.36 -1.08
N ARG A 388 -10.02 -7.78 0.18
CA ARG A 388 -11.00 -7.21 1.12
C ARG A 388 -10.91 -5.68 1.23
N TRP A 389 -9.71 -5.12 1.31
CA TRP A 389 -9.49 -3.67 1.38
C TRP A 389 -10.06 -2.94 0.16
N MET A 390 -9.92 -3.55 -1.03
CA MET A 390 -10.43 -2.99 -2.28
C MET A 390 -11.96 -3.05 -2.33
N ARG A 391 -12.55 -4.17 -1.88
CA ARG A 391 -14.02 -4.30 -1.78
C ARG A 391 -14.61 -3.21 -0.87
N LEU A 392 -13.98 -2.99 0.29
CA LEU A 392 -14.42 -1.96 1.25
C LEU A 392 -14.30 -0.55 0.66
N GLY A 393 -13.15 -0.20 0.08
CA GLY A 393 -12.94 1.11 -0.54
C GLY A 393 -13.89 1.37 -1.71
N ILE A 394 -14.14 0.36 -2.56
CA ILE A 394 -15.14 0.46 -3.63
C ILE A 394 -16.55 0.67 -3.05
N ALA A 395 -16.93 -0.08 -2.01
CA ALA A 395 -18.25 0.05 -1.40
C ALA A 395 -18.46 1.43 -0.76
N GLU A 396 -17.45 1.96 -0.06
CA GLU A 396 -17.47 3.32 0.49
C GLU A 396 -17.60 4.37 -0.62
N ARG A 397 -16.84 4.18 -1.71
CA ARG A 397 -16.92 5.07 -2.87
C ARG A 397 -18.32 5.08 -3.48
N LEU A 398 -18.93 3.93 -3.69
CA LEU A 398 -20.28 3.83 -4.23
C LEU A 398 -21.32 4.49 -3.32
N LYS A 399 -21.18 4.36 -1.99
CA LYS A 399 -22.02 5.09 -1.03
C LYS A 399 -21.89 6.61 -1.19
N SER A 400 -20.65 7.11 -1.33
CA SER A 400 -20.40 8.53 -1.53
C SER A 400 -21.06 9.08 -2.81
N LEU A 401 -21.05 8.30 -3.90
CA LEU A 401 -21.67 8.69 -5.17
C LEU A 401 -23.21 8.72 -5.10
N LYS A 402 -23.83 7.83 -4.32
CA LYS A 402 -25.28 7.83 -4.11
C LYS A 402 -25.74 9.03 -3.27
N GLY A 403 -24.98 9.39 -2.23
CA GLY A 403 -25.31 10.53 -1.35
C GLY A 403 -25.22 11.90 -2.02
N HIS A 404 -24.54 12.03 -3.17
CA HIS A 404 -24.50 13.28 -3.96
C HIS A 404 -25.64 13.40 -5.00
N ARG A 405 -26.47 12.36 -5.15
CA ARG A 405 -27.60 12.33 -6.12
C ARG A 405 -28.96 12.60 -5.48
N THR A 406 -29.00 12.79 -4.16
CA THR A 406 -30.15 13.24 -3.37
C THR A 406 -29.91 14.68 -2.92
#